data_AF-A0A835W7J6-F1
#
_entry.id   AF-A0A835W7J6-F1
#
_cell.length_a   1.000
_cell.length_b   1.000
_cell.length_c   1.000
_cell.angle_alpha   90.00
_cell.angle_beta   90.00
_cell.angle_gamma   90.00
#
_symmetry.space_group_name_H-M   'P 1'
#
loop_
_entity.id
_entity.type
_entity.pdbx_description
1 polymer ?
#
loop_
_entity_poly.entity_id
_entity_poly.type
_entity_poly.pdbx_seq_one_letter_code
_entity_poly.pdbx_strand_id
1 'polypeptide(L)'
;MAFATAEHWEERLASEAEHLDWLCSYATLRKIVLDLLNHWPPPLPNILLVGTGLSTFAEDLYDNGFKYITVLDFAASAAEVHRQRAARPARTGLQVVQRSVADAEWPELDGTPDGGREFGIVVDKGVIDCLLTARDGIDRAAAAVANVFSRMTTPGVWISVSHSPPGQRRDMYCTTAASAAGLSPVYWHEFKVKRVRLPPLEYAATSTLPGPEEVEDMPGAGFRLSAPPGATDPQPQGAAGRVAAASVGGGAAEKTPAQGQGSQGECDDLEFQEDVAYIYIMTK
;
A
#
# COMPACT_ATOMS: atom_id res chain seq x y z
N MET A 1 14.21 15.55 8.05
CA MET A 1 14.25 16.28 6.76
C MET A 1 14.88 15.49 5.61
N ALA A 2 15.50 14.32 5.82
CA ALA A 2 16.23 13.63 4.73
C ALA A 2 15.45 12.47 4.08
N PHE A 3 14.58 11.76 4.80
CA PHE A 3 13.94 10.53 4.31
C PHE A 3 13.01 10.71 3.09
N ALA A 4 12.58 11.93 2.78
CA ALA A 4 11.71 12.20 1.64
C ALA A 4 12.45 12.45 0.32
N THR A 5 13.79 12.45 0.31
CA THR A 5 14.61 12.82 -0.86
C THR A 5 15.41 11.64 -1.39
N ALA A 6 15.60 11.60 -2.71
CA ALA A 6 16.37 10.54 -3.35
C ALA A 6 17.82 10.55 -2.89
N GLU A 7 18.42 11.74 -2.71
CA GLU A 7 19.83 11.90 -2.32
C GLU A 7 20.13 11.18 -0.99
N HIS A 8 19.24 11.30 0.00
CA HIS A 8 19.41 10.61 1.28
C HIS A 8 19.46 9.09 1.11
N TRP A 9 18.56 8.54 0.29
CA TRP A 9 18.52 7.10 0.05
C TRP A 9 19.67 6.65 -0.84
N GLU A 10 20.09 7.42 -1.84
CA GLU A 10 21.28 7.09 -2.64
C GLU A 10 22.53 7.01 -1.76
N GLU A 11 22.78 7.99 -0.89
CA GLU A 11 23.90 7.97 0.05
C GLU A 11 23.83 6.75 0.98
N ARG A 12 22.64 6.46 1.49
CA ARG A 12 22.41 5.33 2.40
C ARG A 12 22.64 3.99 1.72
N LEU A 13 22.00 3.76 0.57
CA LEU A 13 22.08 2.52 -0.20
C LEU A 13 23.49 2.27 -0.75
N ALA A 14 24.28 3.32 -1.00
CA ALA A 14 25.68 3.19 -1.38
C ALA A 14 26.57 2.69 -0.23
N SER A 15 26.19 2.98 1.02
CA SER A 15 26.95 2.59 2.23
C SER A 15 26.53 1.23 2.79
N GLU A 16 25.34 0.74 2.44
CA GLU A 16 24.78 -0.50 2.95
C GLU A 16 25.04 -1.66 1.96
N ALA A 17 25.85 -2.65 2.37
CA ALA A 17 26.13 -3.84 1.57
C ALA A 17 25.00 -4.90 1.65
N GLU A 18 24.11 -4.77 2.64
CA GLU A 18 23.11 -5.78 2.98
C GLU A 18 21.70 -5.22 3.09
N HIS A 19 20.75 -6.12 2.91
CA HIS A 19 19.31 -5.95 3.00
C HIS A 19 18.88 -5.41 4.38
N LEU A 20 18.25 -4.23 4.41
CA LEU A 20 17.61 -3.68 5.62
C LEU A 20 16.09 -3.69 5.50
N ASP A 21 15.46 -4.42 6.42
CA ASP A 21 14.01 -4.45 6.57
C ASP A 21 13.56 -3.53 7.72
N TRP A 22 12.87 -2.46 7.35
CA TRP A 22 12.32 -1.47 8.28
C TRP A 22 10.95 -1.91 8.80
N LEU A 23 10.56 -1.47 10.01
CA LEU A 23 9.23 -1.60 10.62
C LEU A 23 8.72 -2.99 10.96
N CYS A 24 8.94 -3.98 10.09
CA CYS A 24 8.69 -5.38 10.35
C CYS A 24 9.53 -6.24 9.41
N SER A 25 9.78 -7.48 9.83
CA SER A 25 10.50 -8.47 9.05
C SER A 25 9.74 -8.83 7.77
N TYR A 26 10.49 -9.12 6.72
CA TYR A 26 9.99 -9.77 5.52
C TYR A 26 9.08 -10.97 5.84
N ALA A 27 9.44 -11.79 6.83
CA ALA A 27 8.69 -12.99 7.18
C ALA A 27 7.27 -12.66 7.63
N THR A 28 7.10 -11.63 8.46
CA THR A 28 5.80 -11.14 8.92
C THR A 28 4.96 -10.60 7.77
N LEU A 29 5.52 -9.71 6.96
CA LEU A 29 4.78 -9.10 5.85
C LEU A 29 4.41 -10.13 4.77
N ARG A 30 5.34 -11.04 4.44
CA ARG A 30 5.10 -12.16 3.54
C ARG A 30 3.93 -13.00 4.01
N LYS A 31 3.86 -13.35 5.29
CA LYS A 31 2.76 -14.16 5.83
C LYS A 31 1.41 -13.49 5.57
N ILE A 32 1.28 -12.19 5.84
CA ILE A 32 0.05 -11.43 5.62
C ILE A 32 -0.32 -11.38 4.13
N VAL A 33 0.66 -11.11 3.26
CA VAL A 33 0.45 -11.06 1.80
C VAL A 33 0.03 -12.42 1.26
N LEU A 34 0.68 -13.51 1.69
CA LEU A 34 0.31 -14.86 1.30
C LEU A 34 -1.06 -15.26 1.82
N ASP A 35 -1.40 -14.91 3.06
CA ASP A 35 -2.73 -15.17 3.63
C ASP A 35 -3.82 -14.49 2.81
N LEU A 36 -3.60 -13.25 2.35
CA LEU A 36 -4.53 -12.57 1.44
C LEU A 36 -4.62 -13.26 0.09
N LEU A 37 -3.47 -13.61 -0.51
CA LEU A 37 -3.39 -14.26 -1.82
C LEU A 37 -4.02 -15.66 -1.83
N ASN A 38 -3.92 -16.41 -0.74
CA ASN A 38 -4.55 -17.74 -0.59
C ASN A 38 -6.08 -17.69 -0.67
N HIS A 39 -6.68 -16.54 -0.34
CA HIS A 39 -8.12 -16.33 -0.43
C HIS A 39 -8.53 -15.57 -1.70
N TRP A 40 -7.58 -15.23 -2.57
CA TRP A 40 -7.86 -14.50 -3.80
C TRP A 40 -8.37 -15.43 -4.91
N PRO A 41 -9.50 -15.11 -5.57
CA PRO A 41 -10.03 -15.94 -6.64
C PRO A 41 -9.08 -15.92 -7.86
N PRO A 42 -8.75 -17.07 -8.47
CA PRO A 42 -7.97 -17.07 -9.71
C PRO A 42 -8.64 -16.27 -10.83
N PRO A 43 -7.87 -15.53 -11.67
CA PRO A 43 -6.41 -15.44 -11.65
C PRO A 43 -5.88 -14.57 -10.49
N LEU A 44 -4.66 -14.88 -10.04
CA LEU A 44 -3.96 -14.07 -9.03
C LEU A 44 -3.76 -12.63 -9.53
N PRO A 45 -3.83 -11.62 -8.63
CA PRO A 45 -3.81 -10.23 -9.03
C PRO A 45 -2.39 -9.77 -9.38
N ASN A 46 -2.31 -8.65 -10.10
CA ASN A 46 -1.06 -7.90 -10.21
C ASN A 46 -0.73 -7.27 -8.84
N ILE A 47 0.55 -7.27 -8.50
CA ILE A 47 1.06 -6.71 -7.24
C ILE A 47 1.89 -5.46 -7.53
N LEU A 48 1.64 -4.37 -6.81
CA LEU A 48 2.50 -3.19 -6.78
C LEU A 48 3.26 -3.15 -5.45
N LEU A 49 4.58 -3.09 -5.50
CA LEU A 49 5.44 -2.88 -4.34
C LEU A 49 6.05 -1.48 -4.43
N VAL A 50 5.77 -0.63 -3.45
CA VAL A 50 6.18 0.77 -3.43
C VAL A 50 7.30 0.97 -2.43
N GLY A 51 8.39 1.63 -2.85
CA GLY A 51 9.54 1.96 -2.02
C GLY A 51 10.20 0.72 -1.44
N THR A 52 10.56 -0.25 -2.30
CA THR A 52 11.13 -1.53 -1.86
C THR A 52 12.56 -1.41 -1.34
N GLY A 53 13.29 -0.35 -1.69
CA GLY A 53 14.70 -0.21 -1.36
C GLY A 53 15.51 -1.41 -1.88
N LEU A 54 16.31 -2.04 -1.03
CA LEU A 54 17.06 -3.26 -1.37
C LEU A 54 16.34 -4.56 -0.98
N SER A 55 15.05 -4.47 -0.60
CA SER A 55 14.29 -5.64 -0.15
C SER A 55 14.25 -6.74 -1.22
N THR A 56 14.38 -8.02 -0.88
CA THR A 56 14.20 -9.13 -1.85
C THR A 56 12.73 -9.50 -2.05
N PHE A 57 11.81 -8.71 -1.49
CA PHE A 57 10.38 -9.04 -1.43
C PHE A 57 9.75 -9.33 -2.79
N ALA A 58 10.13 -8.56 -3.81
CA ALA A 58 9.65 -8.75 -5.17
C ALA A 58 10.09 -10.09 -5.76
N GLU A 59 11.38 -10.41 -5.63
CA GLU A 59 11.96 -11.62 -6.17
C GLU A 59 11.41 -12.86 -5.48
N ASP A 60 11.30 -12.83 -4.16
CA ASP A 60 10.82 -13.97 -3.41
C ASP A 60 9.34 -14.26 -3.68
N LEU A 61 8.49 -13.23 -3.78
CA LEU A 61 7.09 -13.41 -4.21
C LEU A 61 7.04 -14.02 -5.61
N TYR A 62 7.86 -13.52 -6.54
CA TYR A 62 7.92 -14.05 -7.90
C TYR A 62 8.28 -15.53 -7.94
N ASP A 63 9.29 -15.92 -7.17
CA ASP A 63 9.80 -17.29 -7.10
C ASP A 63 8.80 -18.22 -6.40
N ASN A 64 7.91 -17.68 -5.55
CA ASN A 64 6.80 -18.41 -4.92
C ASN A 64 5.50 -18.45 -5.75
N GLY A 65 5.52 -17.98 -7.01
CA GLY A 65 4.42 -18.17 -7.96
C GLY A 65 3.65 -16.91 -8.35
N PHE A 66 3.93 -15.75 -7.76
CA PHE A 66 3.26 -14.48 -8.10
C PHE A 66 3.95 -13.82 -9.29
N LYS A 67 3.40 -14.02 -10.50
CA LYS A 67 4.15 -13.73 -11.72
C LYS A 67 4.05 -12.29 -12.23
N TYR A 68 3.14 -11.47 -11.74
CA TYR A 68 2.97 -10.09 -12.21
C TYR A 68 3.18 -9.11 -11.06
N ILE A 69 4.43 -8.64 -10.93
CA ILE A 69 4.86 -7.77 -9.84
C ILE A 69 5.49 -6.52 -10.45
N THR A 70 5.06 -5.35 -10.00
CA THR A 70 5.70 -4.08 -10.32
C THR A 70 6.37 -3.54 -9.08
N VAL A 71 7.66 -3.24 -9.16
CA VAL A 71 8.40 -2.45 -8.18
C VAL A 71 8.39 -1.00 -8.61
N LEU A 72 8.01 -0.10 -7.70
CA LEU A 72 8.03 1.35 -7.88
C LEU A 72 8.92 1.97 -6.81
N ASP A 73 10.08 2.49 -7.20
CA ASP A 73 11.03 3.11 -6.26
C ASP A 73 11.65 4.35 -6.88
N PHE A 74 11.83 5.43 -6.13
CA PHE A 74 12.45 6.66 -6.65
C PHE A 74 13.98 6.62 -6.70
N ALA A 75 14.61 5.75 -5.91
CA ALA A 75 16.06 5.62 -5.84
C ALA A 75 16.55 4.82 -7.05
N ALA A 76 17.46 5.42 -7.82
CA ALA A 76 18.09 4.81 -8.98
C ALA A 76 18.85 3.54 -8.58
N SER A 77 19.56 3.56 -7.45
CA SER A 77 20.32 2.39 -6.98
C SER A 77 19.41 1.21 -6.64
N ALA A 78 18.29 1.46 -5.95
CA ALA A 78 17.30 0.43 -5.62
C ALA A 78 16.68 -0.16 -6.90
N ALA A 79 16.22 0.70 -7.80
CA ALA A 79 15.65 0.28 -9.09
C ALA A 79 16.65 -0.55 -9.90
N GLU A 80 17.92 -0.16 -9.94
CA GLU A 80 18.95 -0.89 -10.68
C GLU A 80 19.23 -2.27 -10.08
N VAL A 81 19.32 -2.38 -8.75
CA VAL A 81 19.47 -3.68 -8.07
C VAL A 81 18.30 -4.61 -8.41
N HIS A 82 17.07 -4.10 -8.37
CA HIS A 82 15.90 -4.89 -8.75
C HIS A 82 15.89 -5.29 -10.23
N ARG A 83 16.35 -4.42 -11.15
CA ARG A 83 16.49 -4.80 -12.58
C ARG A 83 17.50 -5.93 -12.77
N GLN A 84 18.63 -5.87 -12.06
CA GLN A 84 19.66 -6.92 -12.12
C GLN A 84 19.12 -8.25 -11.58
N ARG A 85 18.42 -8.20 -10.43
CA ARG A 85 17.75 -9.36 -9.85
C ARG A 85 16.68 -9.91 -10.79
N ALA A 86 15.86 -9.06 -11.40
CA ALA A 86 14.84 -9.47 -12.37
C ALA A 86 15.43 -10.12 -13.64
N ALA A 87 16.66 -9.77 -14.01
CA ALA A 87 17.32 -10.34 -15.18
C ALA A 87 17.94 -11.73 -14.92
N ARG A 88 18.28 -12.07 -13.66
CA ARG A 88 19.04 -13.29 -13.32
C ARG A 88 18.59 -13.93 -11.99
N PRO A 89 17.84 -15.06 -12.02
CA PRO A 89 17.21 -15.66 -13.20
C PRO A 89 16.20 -14.70 -13.84
N ALA A 90 15.83 -14.95 -15.11
CA ALA A 90 14.88 -14.09 -15.82
C ALA A 90 13.48 -14.18 -15.18
N ARG A 91 13.01 -13.08 -14.61
CA ARG A 91 11.68 -12.89 -14.01
C ARG A 91 10.85 -11.98 -14.91
N THR A 92 10.36 -12.52 -16.03
CA THR A 92 9.75 -11.74 -17.13
C THR A 92 8.50 -10.94 -16.76
N GLY A 93 7.85 -11.26 -15.65
CA GLY A 93 6.70 -10.51 -15.14
C GLY A 93 7.01 -9.65 -13.91
N LEU A 94 8.29 -9.51 -13.54
CA LEU A 94 8.76 -8.53 -12.58
C LEU A 94 9.19 -7.27 -13.35
N GLN A 95 8.38 -6.21 -13.26
CA GLN A 95 8.67 -4.89 -13.84
C GLN A 95 9.25 -3.98 -12.75
N VAL A 96 10.22 -3.15 -13.12
CA VAL A 96 10.80 -2.15 -12.22
C VAL A 96 10.64 -0.76 -12.84
N VAL A 97 10.01 0.15 -12.10
CA VAL A 97 9.78 1.54 -12.49
C VAL A 97 10.49 2.44 -11.48
N GLN A 98 11.41 3.28 -11.99
CA GLN A 98 12.07 4.26 -11.16
C GLN A 98 11.23 5.54 -11.13
N ARG A 99 10.45 5.76 -10.08
CA ARG A 99 9.55 6.92 -9.95
C ARG A 99 9.11 7.12 -8.51
N SER A 100 8.78 8.35 -8.14
CA SER A 100 8.16 8.65 -6.84
C SER A 100 6.67 8.32 -6.87
N VAL A 101 6.17 7.68 -5.81
CA VAL A 101 4.74 7.37 -5.67
C VAL A 101 3.87 8.64 -5.62
N ALA A 102 4.44 9.78 -5.22
CA ALA A 102 3.73 11.05 -5.19
C ALA A 102 3.62 11.73 -6.57
N ASP A 103 4.27 11.19 -7.60
CA ASP A 103 4.24 11.79 -8.94
C ASP A 103 2.88 11.51 -9.61
N ALA A 104 2.24 12.56 -10.14
CA ALA A 104 0.83 12.55 -10.57
C ALA A 104 0.49 11.56 -11.71
N GLU A 105 1.48 11.12 -12.48
CA GLU A 105 1.28 10.22 -13.62
C GLU A 105 2.34 9.12 -13.61
N TRP A 106 1.94 7.87 -13.92
CA TRP A 106 2.83 6.71 -14.04
C TRP A 106 2.71 6.11 -15.46
N PRO A 107 3.16 6.83 -16.51
CA PRO A 107 2.98 6.41 -17.89
C PRO A 107 3.65 5.06 -18.22
N GLU A 108 4.69 4.67 -17.49
CA GLU A 108 5.33 3.35 -17.61
C GLU A 108 4.40 2.20 -17.22
N LEU A 109 3.30 2.51 -16.55
CA LEU A 109 2.25 1.59 -16.12
C LEU A 109 0.97 1.71 -16.98
N ASP A 110 0.93 2.68 -17.90
CA ASP A 110 -0.15 2.83 -18.87
C ASP A 110 0.07 1.87 -20.05
N GLY A 111 -0.98 1.19 -20.54
CA GLY A 111 -0.91 0.45 -21.81
C GLY A 111 -0.38 -1.00 -21.76
N THR A 112 -0.66 -1.71 -20.67
CA THR A 112 -0.47 -3.17 -20.61
C THR A 112 -1.47 -3.86 -21.54
N PRO A 113 -1.24 -5.10 -22.03
CA PRO A 113 -2.08 -5.74 -23.05
C PRO A 113 -3.59 -5.81 -22.70
N ASP A 114 -3.93 -5.64 -21.42
CA ASP A 114 -5.27 -5.66 -20.87
C ASP A 114 -5.85 -4.26 -20.55
N GLY A 115 -5.18 -3.16 -20.96
CA GLY A 115 -5.71 -1.79 -20.83
C GLY A 115 -5.18 -0.94 -19.67
N GLY A 116 -4.00 -1.27 -19.13
CA GLY A 116 -3.43 -0.63 -17.94
C GLY A 116 -3.55 -1.61 -16.77
N ARG A 117 -2.42 -2.06 -16.21
CA ARG A 117 -2.45 -3.04 -15.12
C ARG A 117 -2.97 -2.33 -13.87
N GLU A 118 -4.24 -2.52 -13.58
CA GLU A 118 -4.78 -2.25 -12.26
C GLU A 118 -4.23 -3.31 -11.28
N PHE A 119 -3.83 -2.88 -10.08
CA PHE A 119 -3.23 -3.71 -9.05
C PHE A 119 -4.28 -4.19 -8.07
N GLY A 120 -4.39 -5.51 -7.89
CA GLY A 120 -5.27 -6.07 -6.86
C GLY A 120 -4.63 -6.06 -5.47
N ILE A 121 -3.30 -6.02 -5.42
CA ILE A 121 -2.56 -5.86 -4.17
C ILE A 121 -1.53 -4.76 -4.32
N VAL A 122 -1.48 -3.86 -3.35
CA VAL A 122 -0.42 -2.86 -3.19
C VAL A 122 0.24 -3.07 -1.83
N VAL A 123 1.56 -2.98 -1.77
CA VAL A 123 2.31 -3.06 -0.52
C VAL A 123 3.31 -1.92 -0.44
N ASP A 124 3.32 -1.22 0.69
CA ASP A 124 4.41 -0.32 1.06
C ASP A 124 4.84 -0.57 2.51
N LYS A 125 6.06 -0.15 2.81
CA LYS A 125 6.62 -0.23 4.16
C LYS A 125 7.38 1.04 4.48
N GLY A 126 6.77 1.93 5.27
CA GLY A 126 7.36 3.18 5.72
C GLY A 126 7.43 4.29 4.66
N VAL A 127 6.89 4.07 3.47
CA VAL A 127 6.98 5.07 2.37
C VAL A 127 6.21 6.33 2.73
N ILE A 128 4.99 6.20 3.25
CA ILE A 128 4.18 7.35 3.67
C ILE A 128 4.86 8.08 4.84
N ASP A 129 5.45 7.36 5.80
CA ASP A 129 6.26 7.95 6.87
C ASP A 129 7.40 8.80 6.32
N CYS A 130 8.11 8.30 5.30
CA CYS A 130 9.21 9.00 4.66
C CYS A 130 8.73 10.30 3.98
N LEU A 131 7.64 10.24 3.22
CA LEU A 131 7.06 11.41 2.54
C LEU A 131 6.68 12.50 3.54
N LEU A 132 6.08 12.13 4.67
CA LEU A 132 5.65 13.05 5.73
C LEU A 132 6.80 13.81 6.39
N THR A 133 8.06 13.39 6.19
CA THR A 133 9.23 14.12 6.73
C THR A 133 9.63 15.37 5.93
N ALA A 134 9.02 15.58 4.75
CA ALA A 134 9.20 16.77 3.93
C ALA A 134 8.35 17.95 4.42
N ARG A 135 8.72 19.18 4.02
CA ARG A 135 7.92 20.37 4.36
C ARG A 135 6.52 20.33 3.75
N ASP A 136 6.42 19.79 2.55
CA ASP A 136 5.20 19.53 1.78
C ASP A 136 4.72 18.06 1.94
N GLY A 137 5.09 17.42 3.06
CA GLY A 137 4.89 15.98 3.24
C GLY A 137 3.43 15.54 3.23
N ILE A 138 2.50 16.38 3.73
CA ILE A 138 1.06 16.12 3.68
C ILE A 138 0.57 16.05 2.22
N ASP A 139 0.98 17.00 1.38
CA ASP A 139 0.57 17.04 -0.03
C ASP A 139 1.15 15.85 -0.80
N ARG A 140 2.41 15.50 -0.52
CA ARG A 140 3.07 14.33 -1.14
C ARG A 140 2.44 13.01 -0.71
N ALA A 141 2.10 12.86 0.57
CA ALA A 141 1.40 11.68 1.07
C ALA A 141 -0.02 11.59 0.50
N ALA A 142 -0.76 12.70 0.42
CA ALA A 142 -2.06 12.77 -0.22
C ALA A 142 -2.01 12.36 -1.70
N ALA A 143 -1.02 12.87 -2.44
CA ALA A 143 -0.80 12.50 -3.84
C ALA A 143 -0.49 11.00 -3.96
N ALA A 144 0.39 10.46 -3.11
CA ALA A 144 0.71 9.03 -3.09
C ALA A 144 -0.53 8.16 -2.88
N VAL A 145 -1.38 8.52 -1.90
CA VAL A 145 -2.64 7.83 -1.62
C VAL A 145 -3.57 7.87 -2.84
N ALA A 146 -3.76 9.03 -3.45
CA ALA A 146 -4.61 9.19 -4.63
C ALA A 146 -4.08 8.40 -5.83
N ASN A 147 -2.77 8.46 -6.09
CA ASN A 147 -2.12 7.76 -7.19
C ASN A 147 -2.24 6.25 -7.03
N VAL A 148 -1.91 5.71 -5.86
CA VAL A 148 -2.07 4.28 -5.55
C VAL A 148 -3.54 3.87 -5.73
N PHE A 149 -4.47 4.59 -5.10
CA PHE A 149 -5.89 4.28 -5.17
C PHE A 149 -6.42 4.24 -6.61
N SER A 150 -5.99 5.18 -7.46
CA SER A 150 -6.39 5.26 -8.86
C SER A 150 -5.90 4.07 -9.70
N ARG A 151 -4.84 3.39 -9.25
CA ARG A 151 -4.23 2.25 -9.93
C ARG A 151 -4.66 0.90 -9.37
N MET A 152 -5.49 0.88 -8.34
CA MET A 152 -6.01 -0.35 -7.76
C MET A 152 -7.27 -0.84 -8.47
N THR A 153 -7.39 -2.17 -8.63
CA THR A 153 -8.66 -2.80 -9.05
C THR A 153 -9.76 -2.60 -8.01
N THR A 154 -11.00 -2.86 -8.38
CA THR A 154 -12.12 -2.99 -7.44
C THR A 154 -12.72 -4.40 -7.57
N PRO A 155 -12.60 -5.28 -6.56
CA PRO A 155 -11.94 -5.06 -5.27
C PRO A 155 -10.40 -5.02 -5.38
N GLY A 156 -9.74 -4.36 -4.45
CA GLY A 156 -8.28 -4.30 -4.33
C GLY A 156 -7.85 -4.05 -2.88
N VAL A 157 -6.66 -4.50 -2.49
CA VAL A 157 -6.15 -4.37 -1.11
C VAL A 157 -4.81 -3.64 -1.10
N TRP A 158 -4.69 -2.60 -0.28
CA TRP A 158 -3.41 -1.95 0.03
C TRP A 158 -3.00 -2.28 1.45
N ILE A 159 -1.80 -2.85 1.59
CA ILE A 159 -1.13 -3.12 2.85
C ILE A 159 -0.05 -2.06 3.02
N SER A 160 -0.18 -1.21 4.02
CA SER A 160 0.82 -0.19 4.35
C SER A 160 1.32 -0.40 5.77
N VAL A 161 2.64 -0.37 5.96
CA VAL A 161 3.27 -0.52 7.27
C VAL A 161 3.85 0.82 7.71
N SER A 162 3.60 1.22 8.95
CA SER A 162 3.93 2.55 9.45
C SER A 162 4.23 2.54 10.95
N HIS A 163 5.07 3.48 11.41
CA HIS A 163 5.28 3.71 12.85
C HIS A 163 4.19 4.60 13.46
N SER A 164 3.52 5.43 12.65
CA SER A 164 2.44 6.27 13.14
C SER A 164 1.27 5.42 13.62
N PRO A 165 0.68 5.72 14.79
CA PRO A 165 -0.50 5.03 15.32
C PRO A 165 -1.78 5.34 14.52
N PRO A 166 -2.84 4.53 14.69
CA PRO A 166 -4.07 4.62 13.89
C PRO A 166 -4.75 5.98 13.94
N GLY A 167 -4.80 6.64 15.11
CA GLY A 167 -5.40 7.97 15.26
C GLY A 167 -4.79 9.02 14.32
N GLN A 168 -3.50 8.91 13.99
CA GLN A 168 -2.84 9.85 13.09
C GLN A 168 -2.89 9.38 11.63
N ARG A 169 -2.66 8.07 11.42
CA ARG A 169 -2.44 7.55 10.07
C ARG A 169 -3.72 7.25 9.31
N ARG A 170 -4.80 6.87 10.00
CA ARG A 170 -6.10 6.60 9.37
C ARG A 170 -6.60 7.82 8.60
N ASP A 171 -6.51 9.01 9.19
CA ASP A 171 -6.99 10.25 8.57
C ASP A 171 -6.17 10.65 7.34
N MET A 172 -4.90 10.23 7.26
CA MET A 172 -4.06 10.39 6.08
C MET A 172 -4.48 9.46 4.93
N TYR A 173 -4.84 8.21 5.24
CA TYR A 173 -5.31 7.27 4.20
C TYR A 173 -6.75 7.53 3.77
N CYS A 174 -7.57 8.13 4.63
CA CYS A 174 -8.96 8.45 4.36
C CYS A 174 -9.13 9.87 3.77
N THR A 175 -10.34 10.13 3.26
CA THR A 175 -10.95 11.32 2.61
C THR A 175 -10.27 12.70 2.79
N THR A 176 -9.60 12.96 3.92
CA THR A 176 -8.96 14.22 4.29
C THR A 176 -7.71 14.56 3.50
N ALA A 177 -6.89 13.59 3.08
CA ALA A 177 -5.63 13.89 2.40
C ALA A 177 -5.86 14.34 0.94
N ALA A 178 -6.63 13.59 0.17
CA ALA A 178 -6.92 13.92 -1.23
C ALA A 178 -7.70 15.24 -1.38
N SER A 179 -8.73 15.46 -0.54
CA SER A 179 -9.51 16.70 -0.61
C SER A 179 -8.70 17.94 -0.21
N ALA A 180 -7.74 17.83 0.71
CA ALA A 180 -6.85 18.93 1.08
C ALA A 180 -5.89 19.31 -0.06
N ALA A 181 -5.50 18.34 -0.88
CA ALA A 181 -4.68 18.53 -2.07
C ALA A 181 -5.50 18.84 -3.36
N GLY A 182 -6.82 19.05 -3.25
CA GLY A 182 -7.70 19.30 -4.42
C GLY A 182 -7.94 18.06 -5.30
N LEU A 183 -7.61 16.87 -4.80
CA LEU A 183 -7.81 15.57 -5.46
C LEU A 183 -9.14 14.95 -5.03
N SER A 184 -9.66 14.02 -5.85
CA SER A 184 -10.90 13.31 -5.53
C SER A 184 -10.72 12.48 -4.25
N PRO A 185 -11.67 12.53 -3.30
CA PRO A 185 -11.58 11.73 -2.10
C PRO A 185 -11.47 10.24 -2.40
N VAL A 186 -10.58 9.55 -1.69
CA VAL A 186 -10.48 8.09 -1.73
C VAL A 186 -11.42 7.47 -0.71
N TYR A 187 -11.93 6.29 -1.01
CA TYR A 187 -12.89 5.58 -0.18
C TYR A 187 -12.45 4.13 -0.01
N TRP A 188 -12.46 3.65 1.23
CA TRP A 188 -12.13 2.28 1.58
C TRP A 188 -13.38 1.56 2.07
N HIS A 189 -13.73 0.42 1.49
CA HIS A 189 -14.82 -0.42 1.96
C HIS A 189 -14.53 -1.01 3.35
N GLU A 190 -13.27 -1.39 3.60
CA GLU A 190 -12.81 -1.94 4.86
C GLU A 190 -11.42 -1.40 5.20
N PHE A 191 -11.21 -1.04 6.47
CA PHE A 191 -9.94 -0.60 7.01
C PHE A 191 -9.64 -1.45 8.25
N LYS A 192 -8.61 -2.29 8.18
CA LYS A 192 -8.15 -3.14 9.29
C LYS A 192 -6.78 -2.67 9.75
N VAL A 193 -6.51 -2.83 11.04
CA VAL A 193 -5.20 -2.52 11.61
C VAL A 193 -4.71 -3.71 12.41
N LYS A 194 -3.43 -4.03 12.24
CA LYS A 194 -2.69 -4.91 13.14
C LYS A 194 -1.56 -4.12 13.80
N ARG A 195 -1.30 -4.39 15.08
CA ARG A 195 -0.09 -3.92 15.77
C ARG A 195 0.98 -4.99 15.65
N VAL A 196 2.21 -4.55 15.41
CA VAL A 196 3.41 -5.38 15.43
C VAL A 196 4.28 -4.87 16.57
N ARG A 197 4.52 -5.71 17.58
CA ARG A 197 5.54 -5.43 18.60
C ARG A 197 6.86 -5.99 18.12
N LEU A 198 7.83 -5.09 18.04
CA LEU A 198 9.19 -5.40 17.67
C LEU A 198 9.94 -5.86 18.93
N PRO A 199 10.94 -6.75 18.80
CA PRO A 199 11.81 -7.07 19.92
C PRO A 199 12.42 -5.79 20.52
N PRO A 200 12.71 -5.77 21.84
CA PRO A 200 13.33 -4.63 22.50
C PRO A 200 14.57 -4.15 21.72
N LEU A 201 14.53 -2.88 21.32
CA LEU A 201 15.50 -2.27 20.43
C LEU A 201 16.87 -2.11 21.08
N GLU A 202 17.88 -2.82 20.58
CA GLU A 202 19.20 -2.19 20.40
C GLU A 202 19.12 -1.38 19.10
N TYR A 203 18.61 -0.15 19.16
CA TYR A 203 18.53 0.76 18.02
C TYR A 203 19.93 1.28 17.67
N ALA A 204 20.74 0.46 17.00
CA ALA A 204 21.86 0.89 16.17
C ALA A 204 22.49 -0.32 15.45
N ALA A 205 22.43 -0.30 14.12
CA ALA A 205 23.38 -0.97 13.22
C ALA A 205 23.21 -2.46 12.85
N THR A 206 22.13 -3.17 13.21
CA THR A 206 21.96 -4.56 12.74
C THR A 206 20.68 -4.80 11.95
N SER A 207 20.84 -5.46 10.79
CA SER A 207 19.87 -5.75 9.72
C SER A 207 18.77 -6.76 10.07
N THR A 208 18.79 -7.32 11.29
CA THR A 208 17.84 -8.34 11.74
C THR A 208 17.46 -8.06 13.19
N LEU A 209 16.16 -7.99 13.47
CA LEU A 209 15.64 -7.91 14.83
C LEU A 209 15.70 -9.32 15.46
N PRO A 210 16.45 -9.55 16.54
CA PRO A 210 16.49 -10.86 17.19
C PRO A 210 15.20 -11.08 18.01
N GLY A 211 14.40 -12.07 17.61
CA GLY A 211 13.20 -12.51 18.35
C GLY A 211 11.94 -12.57 17.47
N PRO A 212 10.90 -13.31 17.90
CA PRO A 212 9.64 -13.35 17.16
C PRO A 212 8.91 -12.01 17.29
N GLU A 213 8.50 -11.43 16.16
CA GLU A 213 7.57 -10.31 16.14
C GLU A 213 6.18 -10.79 16.56
N GLU A 214 5.53 -10.04 17.45
CA GLU A 214 4.15 -10.33 17.86
C GLU A 214 3.20 -9.48 17.03
N VAL A 215 2.30 -10.14 16.30
CA VAL A 215 1.30 -9.48 15.44
C VAL A 215 -0.08 -9.70 16.02
N GLU A 216 -0.79 -8.61 16.32
CA GLU A 216 -2.10 -8.64 16.96
C GLU A 216 -3.12 -7.75 16.23
N ASP A 217 -4.37 -8.23 16.10
CA ASP A 217 -5.46 -7.47 15.51
C ASP A 217 -5.92 -6.33 16.42
N MET A 218 -6.21 -5.17 15.83
CA MET A 218 -6.75 -3.99 16.52
C MET A 218 -8.18 -3.70 16.02
N PRO A 219 -9.21 -4.44 16.46
CA PRO A 219 -10.57 -4.33 15.92
C PRO A 219 -11.19 -2.94 16.12
N GLY A 220 -10.79 -2.19 17.17
CA GLY A 220 -11.26 -0.84 17.44
C GLY A 220 -10.56 0.27 16.64
N ALA A 221 -9.47 -0.05 15.92
CA ALA A 221 -8.71 0.93 15.14
C ALA A 221 -9.19 1.05 13.69
N GLY A 222 -10.05 0.13 13.25
CA GLY A 222 -10.54 0.00 11.89
C GLY A 222 -12.03 0.28 11.73
N PHE A 223 -12.53 0.08 10.51
CA PHE A 223 -13.95 0.14 10.19
C PHE A 223 -14.29 -0.78 9.01
N ARG A 224 -15.56 -1.15 8.89
CA ARG A 224 -16.10 -1.81 7.70
C ARG A 224 -17.43 -1.17 7.34
N LEU A 225 -17.61 -0.84 6.08
CA LEU A 225 -18.81 -0.18 5.62
C LEU A 225 -19.86 -1.23 5.28
N SER A 226 -20.96 -1.21 6.03
CA SER A 226 -22.11 -2.08 5.80
C SER A 226 -22.86 -1.63 4.55
N ALA A 227 -23.28 -2.59 3.71
CA ALA A 227 -24.24 -2.29 2.65
C ALA A 227 -25.52 -1.68 3.25
N PRO A 228 -26.16 -0.71 2.57
CA PRO A 228 -27.45 -0.21 3.01
C PRO A 228 -28.46 -1.37 3.07
N PRO A 229 -29.39 -1.36 4.04
CA PRO A 229 -30.39 -2.42 4.17
C PRO A 229 -31.15 -2.62 2.85
N GLY A 230 -31.07 -3.82 2.27
CA GLY A 230 -31.81 -4.18 1.04
C GLY A 230 -31.02 -4.19 -0.26
N ALA A 231 -29.72 -3.85 -0.26
CA ALA A 231 -28.86 -4.07 -1.42
C ALA A 231 -28.42 -5.54 -1.49
N THR A 232 -28.90 -6.28 -2.50
CA THR A 232 -28.35 -7.60 -2.85
C THR A 232 -27.07 -7.42 -3.66
N ASP A 233 -26.02 -8.18 -3.34
CA ASP A 233 -24.79 -8.22 -4.14
C ASP A 233 -25.11 -8.45 -5.62
N PRO A 234 -24.54 -7.67 -6.56
CA PRO A 234 -24.73 -7.92 -7.97
C PRO A 234 -24.14 -9.29 -8.31
N GLN A 235 -25.02 -10.26 -8.58
CA GLN A 235 -24.64 -11.53 -9.17
C GLN A 235 -23.82 -11.27 -10.45
N PRO A 236 -22.73 -12.01 -10.68
CA PRO A 236 -21.91 -11.83 -11.87
C PRO A 236 -22.75 -12.09 -13.11
N GLN A 237 -23.01 -11.04 -13.90
CA GLN A 237 -23.74 -11.16 -15.15
C GLN A 237 -22.86 -11.91 -16.16
N GLY A 238 -23.34 -13.07 -16.59
CA GLY A 238 -22.72 -13.87 -17.65
C GLY A 238 -22.57 -13.08 -18.94
N ALA A 239 -21.49 -13.36 -19.66
CA ALA A 239 -21.08 -12.70 -20.88
C ALA A 239 -22.21 -12.61 -21.94
N ALA A 240 -22.63 -11.39 -22.28
CA ALA A 240 -23.31 -11.10 -23.55
C ALA A 240 -23.17 -9.62 -23.95
N GLY A 241 -22.51 -9.40 -25.10
CA GLY A 241 -22.88 -8.40 -26.11
C GLY A 241 -22.77 -6.91 -25.77
N ARG A 242 -21.72 -6.27 -26.27
CA ARG A 242 -21.64 -4.80 -26.42
C ARG A 242 -22.75 -4.28 -27.34
N VAL A 243 -23.57 -3.35 -26.85
CA VAL A 243 -24.28 -2.36 -27.69
C VAL A 243 -24.25 -1.00 -27.00
N ALA A 244 -24.07 0.05 -27.80
CA ALA A 244 -23.70 1.41 -27.44
C ALA A 244 -24.83 2.28 -26.85
N ALA A 245 -24.39 3.25 -26.03
CA ALA A 245 -24.85 4.63 -25.81
C ALA A 245 -26.35 4.97 -25.77
N ALA A 246 -26.82 5.61 -24.68
CA ALA A 246 -27.13 7.06 -24.66
C ALA A 246 -27.80 7.56 -23.36
N SER A 247 -27.49 8.83 -23.10
CA SER A 247 -28.21 9.90 -22.38
C SER A 247 -28.29 9.97 -20.85
N VAL A 248 -27.92 11.19 -20.44
CA VAL A 248 -27.90 11.86 -19.15
C VAL A 248 -29.31 12.08 -18.59
N GLY A 249 -29.47 11.88 -17.28
CA GLY A 249 -30.64 12.31 -16.52
C GLY A 249 -30.23 12.65 -15.10
N GLY A 250 -30.31 13.94 -14.75
CA GLY A 250 -29.93 14.46 -13.44
C GLY A 250 -30.88 14.04 -12.32
N GLY A 251 -30.29 13.78 -11.17
CA GLY A 251 -30.98 13.64 -9.88
C GLY A 251 -29.97 13.90 -8.78
N ALA A 252 -30.05 15.06 -8.14
CA ALA A 252 -29.25 15.38 -6.97
C ALA A 252 -29.67 14.45 -5.82
N ALA A 253 -28.84 13.45 -5.52
CA ALA A 253 -28.97 12.66 -4.31
C ALA A 253 -28.11 13.29 -3.21
N GLU A 254 -28.77 13.85 -2.20
CA GLU A 254 -28.14 14.23 -0.93
C GLU A 254 -27.41 13.02 -0.35
N LYS A 255 -26.07 13.07 -0.33
CA LYS A 255 -25.25 12.09 0.36
C LYS A 255 -25.20 12.46 1.84
N THR A 256 -26.06 11.85 2.65
CA THR A 256 -25.87 11.79 4.09
C THR A 256 -24.61 10.96 4.38
N PRO A 257 -23.62 11.46 5.14
CA PRO A 257 -22.46 10.65 5.47
C PRO A 257 -22.89 9.49 6.38
N ALA A 258 -22.59 8.26 5.96
CA ALA A 258 -22.78 7.08 6.77
C ALA A 258 -21.81 7.14 7.97
N GLN A 259 -22.33 7.47 9.14
CA GLN A 259 -21.60 7.34 10.40
C GLN A 259 -21.57 5.87 10.81
N GLY A 260 -20.47 5.18 10.51
CA GLY A 260 -20.15 3.92 11.15
C GLY A 260 -19.76 4.17 12.61
N GLN A 261 -20.45 3.53 13.54
CA GLN A 261 -20.07 3.52 14.96
C GLN A 261 -18.78 2.73 15.14
N GLY A 262 -17.63 3.39 15.02
CA GLY A 262 -16.37 2.93 15.59
C GLY A 262 -16.33 3.31 17.07
N SER A 263 -15.77 2.45 17.91
CA SER A 263 -15.44 2.78 19.30
C SER A 263 -14.34 3.86 19.33
N GLN A 264 -14.73 5.12 19.15
CA GLN A 264 -13.89 6.29 19.35
C GLN A 264 -13.46 6.31 20.82
N GLY A 265 -12.18 6.10 21.12
CA GLY A 265 -11.71 6.23 22.49
C GLY A 265 -10.27 5.78 22.73
N GLU A 266 -9.91 4.54 22.40
CA GLU A 266 -8.62 3.99 22.88
C GLU A 266 -7.50 3.99 21.83
N CYS A 267 -7.85 3.84 20.55
CA CYS A 267 -6.86 3.79 19.45
C CYS A 267 -6.44 5.17 18.93
N ASP A 268 -7.23 6.20 19.21
CA ASP A 268 -6.98 7.58 18.76
C ASP A 268 -5.98 8.31 19.68
N ASP A 269 -5.88 7.89 20.94
CA ASP A 269 -4.99 8.47 21.96
C ASP A 269 -3.61 7.77 22.03
N LEU A 270 -3.33 6.81 21.14
CA LEU A 270 -2.04 6.12 21.11
C LEU A 270 -0.92 7.08 20.68
N GLU A 271 0.13 7.14 21.48
CA GLU A 271 1.37 7.85 21.16
C GLU A 271 2.36 6.95 20.41
N PHE A 272 3.34 7.58 19.76
CA PHE A 272 4.44 6.87 19.10
C PHE A 272 5.22 6.03 20.11
N GLN A 273 5.56 4.81 19.70
CA GLN A 273 6.37 3.87 20.47
C GLN A 273 7.46 3.33 19.55
N GLU A 274 8.70 3.34 20.02
CA GLU A 274 9.87 2.97 19.21
C GLU A 274 9.83 1.49 18.79
N ASP A 275 9.31 0.63 19.66
CA ASP A 275 9.21 -0.83 19.49
C ASP A 275 7.89 -1.27 18.85
N VAL A 276 7.12 -0.34 18.26
CA VAL A 276 5.81 -0.65 17.67
C VAL A 276 5.73 -0.16 16.23
N ALA A 277 5.20 -1.04 15.38
CA ALA A 277 4.72 -0.69 14.05
C ALA A 277 3.26 -1.11 13.88
N TYR A 278 2.60 -0.53 12.89
CA TYR A 278 1.20 -0.78 12.55
C TYR A 278 1.10 -1.20 11.10
N ILE A 279 0.32 -2.25 10.84
CA ILE A 279 -0.01 -2.73 9.50
C ILE A 279 -1.45 -2.34 9.20
N TYR A 280 -1.63 -1.46 8.24
CA TYR A 280 -2.90 -1.00 7.72
C TYR A 280 -3.28 -1.84 6.51
N ILE A 281 -4.45 -2.48 6.55
CA ILE A 281 -4.98 -3.30 5.46
C ILE A 281 -6.28 -2.64 4.99
N MET A 282 -6.21 -2.02 3.81
CA MET A 282 -7.25 -1.15 3.26
C MET A 282 -7.84 -1.81 2.01
N THR A 283 -9.14 -2.10 2.04
CA THR A 283 -9.87 -2.72 0.93
C THR A 283 -10.66 -1.67 0.18
N LYS A 284 -10.42 -1.55 -1.13
CA LYS A 284 -11.17 -0.70 -2.06
C LYS A 284 -12.47 -1.37 -2.48
#